data_AF-A0A354AX82-F1
#
_entry.id   AF-A0A354AX82-F1
#
_cell.length_a   1.000
_cell.length_b   1.000
_cell.length_c   1.000
_cell.angle_alpha   90.00
_cell.angle_beta   90.00
_cell.angle_gamma   90.00
#
_symmetry.space_group_name_H-M   'P 1'
#
loop_
_entity.id
_entity.type
_entity.pdbx_description
1 polymer ?
#
loop_
_entity_poly.entity_id
_entity_poly.type
_entity_poly.pdbx_seq_one_letter_code
_entity_poly.pdbx_strand_id
1 'polypeptide(L)'
;WAYFATGNVAIDRQVLERSGLFDPAFRLYGWEDLELGERLRRMGVVLLRCPEAVGYHWHPPLSLEQIPDLIRVERERARMGLVFYRKHPSRRVRMIIQFTWLHQLLWELLTLGGILNERSLRPLLAWLIRKGKPGLAMELLRLPLNRLGVRALFAEARAEGLA
;
A
#
# COMPACT_ATOMS: atom_id res chain seq x y z
N TRP A 1 -7.66 -2.94 5.57
CA TRP A 1 -7.43 -4.17 6.34
C TRP A 1 -6.58 -5.11 5.49
N ALA A 2 -5.30 -5.26 5.84
CA ALA A 2 -4.43 -6.26 5.22
C ALA A 2 -4.93 -7.65 5.66
N TYR A 3 -5.12 -8.56 4.71
CA TYR A 3 -5.60 -9.91 5.02
C TYR A 3 -4.53 -10.73 5.74
N PHE A 4 -3.25 -10.57 5.39
CA PHE A 4 -2.11 -11.19 6.07
C PHE A 4 -1.05 -10.10 6.21
N ALA A 5 -0.64 -9.78 7.44
CA ALA A 5 0.37 -8.77 7.74
C ALA A 5 1.37 -9.39 8.71
N THR A 6 2.63 -9.46 8.32
CA THR A 6 3.63 -10.30 9.01
C THR A 6 4.25 -9.62 10.21
N GLY A 7 4.01 -8.31 10.40
CA GLY A 7 4.42 -7.58 11.59
C GLY A 7 3.82 -8.10 12.90
N ASN A 8 2.76 -8.91 12.84
CA ASN A 8 2.19 -9.60 14.00
C ASN A 8 1.36 -10.84 13.59
N VAL A 9 2.04 -11.92 13.21
CA VAL A 9 1.39 -13.20 12.85
C VAL A 9 2.20 -14.38 13.34
N ALA A 10 1.51 -15.45 13.73
CA ALA A 10 2.11 -16.76 13.95
C ALA A 10 1.63 -17.72 12.85
N ILE A 11 2.54 -18.53 12.32
CA ILE A 11 2.25 -19.50 11.26
C ILE A 11 3.02 -20.80 11.54
N ASP A 12 2.38 -21.94 11.29
CA ASP A 12 3.03 -23.24 11.34
C ASP A 12 4.19 -23.31 10.33
N ARG A 13 5.34 -23.84 10.77
CA ARG A 13 6.56 -23.91 9.95
C ARG A 13 6.34 -24.71 8.67
N GLN A 14 5.65 -25.85 8.76
CA GLN A 14 5.42 -26.71 7.60
C GLN A 14 4.43 -26.07 6.63
N VAL A 15 3.46 -25.30 7.11
CA VAL A 15 2.57 -24.49 6.25
C VAL A 15 3.36 -23.41 5.52
N LEU A 16 4.25 -22.68 6.22
CA LEU A 16 5.10 -21.66 5.60
C LEU A 16 6.04 -22.26 4.54
N GLU A 17 6.72 -23.37 4.85
CA GLU A 17 7.60 -24.09 3.92
C GLU A 17 6.83 -24.58 2.68
N ARG A 18 5.67 -25.22 2.87
CA ARG A 18 4.81 -25.68 1.76
C ARG A 18 4.25 -24.54 0.92
N SER A 19 4.06 -23.36 1.50
CA SER A 19 3.60 -22.20 0.74
C SER A 19 4.66 -21.68 -0.24
N GLY A 20 5.95 -21.99 -0.03
CA GLY A 20 7.07 -21.50 -0.85
C GLY A 20 7.81 -20.30 -0.24
N LEU A 21 7.68 -20.07 1.06
CA LEU A 21 8.34 -18.96 1.80
C LEU A 21 7.98 -17.57 1.25
N PHE A 22 8.75 -16.53 1.58
CA PHE A 22 8.62 -15.22 0.96
C PHE A 22 9.24 -15.20 -0.43
N ASP A 23 8.59 -14.51 -1.36
CA ASP A 23 9.05 -14.45 -2.75
C ASP A 23 10.12 -13.35 -2.92
N PRO A 24 11.36 -13.69 -3.34
CA PRO A 24 12.46 -12.74 -3.46
C PRO A 24 12.27 -11.71 -4.60
N ALA A 25 11.24 -11.84 -5.43
CA ALA A 25 10.88 -10.81 -6.41
C ALA A 25 10.39 -9.51 -5.74
N PHE A 26 9.90 -9.57 -4.49
CA PHE A 26 9.48 -8.41 -3.71
C PHE A 26 10.67 -7.75 -3.02
N ARG A 27 11.43 -6.97 -3.80
CA ARG A 27 12.68 -6.31 -3.36
C ARG A 27 12.54 -4.82 -3.04
N LEU A 28 11.37 -4.25 -3.28
CA LEU A 28 11.03 -2.85 -2.98
C LEU A 28 9.87 -2.84 -1.98
N TYR A 29 9.47 -1.66 -1.51
CA TYR A 29 8.44 -1.55 -0.49
C TYR A 29 7.09 -2.21 -0.87
N GLY A 30 6.66 -3.17 -0.06
CA GLY A 30 5.27 -3.63 0.06
C GLY A 30 4.87 -4.85 -0.79
N TRP A 31 3.71 -5.39 -0.41
CA TRP A 31 2.97 -6.54 -1.00
C TRP A 31 3.50 -7.94 -0.75
N GLU A 32 4.72 -8.10 -0.24
CA GLU A 32 5.33 -9.39 0.10
C GLU A 32 4.43 -10.22 1.04
N ASP A 33 3.89 -9.59 2.08
CA ASP A 33 2.98 -10.23 3.03
C ASP A 33 1.66 -10.63 2.37
N LEU A 34 1.10 -9.73 1.55
CA LEU A 34 -0.20 -9.95 0.94
C LEU A 34 -0.16 -10.99 -0.17
N GLU A 35 0.97 -11.11 -0.85
CA GLU A 35 1.24 -12.17 -1.82
C GLU A 35 1.33 -13.53 -1.12
N LEU A 36 2.13 -13.64 -0.07
CA LEU A 36 2.19 -14.85 0.75
C LEU A 36 0.81 -15.21 1.32
N GLY A 37 0.06 -14.21 1.81
CA GLY A 37 -1.30 -14.37 2.28
C GLY A 37 -2.27 -14.90 1.21
N GLU A 38 -2.12 -14.50 -0.05
CA GLU A 38 -2.95 -14.99 -1.16
C GLU A 38 -2.58 -16.44 -1.53
N ARG A 39 -1.30 -16.82 -1.47
CA ARG A 39 -0.89 -18.23 -1.61
C ARG A 39 -1.48 -19.09 -0.49
N LEU A 40 -1.33 -18.68 0.76
CA LEU A 40 -1.90 -19.38 1.92
C LEU A 40 -3.43 -19.52 1.81
N ARG A 41 -4.13 -18.47 1.41
CA ARG A 41 -5.58 -18.51 1.17
C ARG A 41 -5.96 -19.54 0.10
N ARG A 42 -5.19 -19.63 -1.00
CA ARG A 42 -5.42 -20.61 -2.08
C ARG A 42 -5.13 -22.04 -1.64
N MET A 43 -4.23 -22.23 -0.68
CA MET A 43 -3.99 -23.53 -0.02
C MET A 43 -5.09 -23.93 0.96
N GLY A 44 -6.13 -23.09 1.17
CA GLY A 44 -7.18 -23.33 2.14
C GLY A 44 -6.77 -23.05 3.59
N VAL A 45 -5.63 -22.37 3.80
CA VAL A 45 -5.21 -21.96 5.15
C VAL A 45 -6.17 -20.88 5.64
N VAL A 46 -6.73 -21.11 6.82
CA VAL A 46 -7.64 -20.18 7.48
C VAL A 46 -6.84 -19.25 8.38
N LEU A 47 -7.06 -17.94 8.23
CA LEU A 47 -6.51 -16.96 9.15
C LEU A 47 -7.44 -16.80 10.36
N LEU A 48 -6.92 -17.11 11.54
CA LEU A 48 -7.61 -16.93 12.81
C LEU A 48 -7.14 -15.64 13.49
N ARG A 49 -8.09 -14.83 13.95
CA ARG A 49 -7.77 -13.62 14.74
C ARG A 49 -7.54 -14.03 16.19
N CYS A 50 -6.50 -13.49 16.79
CA CYS A 50 -6.20 -13.61 18.22
C CYS A 50 -6.25 -12.20 18.84
N PRO A 51 -7.39 -11.77 19.40
CA PRO A 51 -7.52 -10.43 19.98
C PRO A 51 -6.50 -10.11 21.08
N GLU A 52 -6.01 -11.13 21.78
CA GLU A 52 -5.03 -11.03 22.86
C GLU A 52 -3.60 -10.83 22.34
N ALA A 53 -3.31 -11.22 21.10
CA ALA A 53 -2.01 -11.01 20.47
C ALA A 53 -1.86 -9.57 19.97
N VAL A 54 -1.80 -8.62 20.90
CA VAL A 54 -1.69 -7.19 20.60
C VAL A 54 -0.25 -6.82 20.23
N GLY A 55 -0.08 -6.15 19.08
CA GLY A 55 1.18 -5.54 18.68
C GLY A 55 1.04 -4.01 18.59
N TYR A 56 2.01 -3.28 19.13
CA TYR A 56 2.05 -1.82 19.06
C TYR A 56 2.93 -1.38 17.90
N HIS A 57 2.35 -0.68 16.93
CA HIS A 57 3.09 -0.06 15.84
C HIS A 57 3.27 1.42 16.12
N TRP A 58 4.51 1.83 16.33
CA TRP A 58 4.84 3.23 16.57
C TRP A 58 5.13 3.95 15.25
N HIS A 59 4.49 5.10 15.06
CA HIS A 59 4.76 6.00 13.94
C HIS A 59 5.22 7.36 14.45
N PRO A 60 6.35 7.88 13.95
CA PRO A 60 6.73 9.25 14.26
C PRO A 60 5.71 10.24 13.69
N PRO A 61 5.54 11.41 14.33
CA PRO A 61 4.77 12.50 13.75
C PRO A 61 5.25 12.87 12.34
N LEU A 62 4.32 13.23 11.46
CA LEU A 62 4.65 13.69 10.12
C LEU A 62 5.56 14.93 10.19
N SER A 63 6.69 14.84 9.50
CA SER A 63 7.52 15.97 9.09
C SER A 63 7.38 16.19 7.59
N LEU A 64 7.37 17.46 7.15
CA LEU A 64 7.31 17.80 5.73
C LEU A 64 8.53 17.29 4.94
N GLU A 65 9.65 17.06 5.62
CA GLU A 65 10.87 16.51 5.03
C GLU A 65 10.71 15.05 4.59
N GLN A 66 9.72 14.33 5.15
CA GLN A 66 9.44 12.94 4.79
C GLN A 66 8.65 12.81 3.48
N ILE A 67 8.07 13.89 2.96
CA ILE A 67 7.20 13.86 1.78
C ILE A 67 7.88 13.21 0.56
N PRO A 68 9.14 13.54 0.19
CA PRO A 68 9.82 12.90 -0.94
C PRO A 68 9.97 11.38 -0.77
N ASP A 69 10.29 10.92 0.45
CA ASP A 69 10.42 9.50 0.76
C ASP A 69 9.06 8.78 0.71
N LEU A 70 8.00 9.41 1.22
CA LEU A 70 6.65 8.87 1.08
C LEU A 70 6.25 8.70 -0.39
N ILE A 71 6.57 9.66 -1.25
CA ILE A 71 6.34 9.55 -2.70
C ILE A 71 7.16 8.42 -3.31
N ARG A 72 8.42 8.24 -2.89
CA ARG A 72 9.27 7.11 -3.32
C ARG A 72 8.62 5.79 -2.94
N VAL A 73 8.17 5.66 -1.69
CA VAL A 73 7.47 4.47 -1.16
C VAL A 73 6.20 4.17 -1.96
N GLU A 74 5.39 5.18 -2.32
CA GLU A 74 4.21 4.99 -3.17
C GLU A 74 4.55 4.41 -4.56
N ARG A 75 5.66 4.85 -5.17
CA ARG A 75 6.13 4.35 -6.46
C ARG A 75 6.67 2.93 -6.38
N GLU A 76 7.45 2.64 -5.34
CA GLU A 76 7.93 1.28 -5.05
C GLU A 76 6.75 0.32 -4.83
N ARG A 77 5.76 0.76 -4.04
CA ARG A 77 4.52 0.02 -3.84
C ARG A 77 3.78 -0.19 -5.16
N ALA A 78 3.68 0.81 -6.04
CA ALA A 78 3.06 0.62 -7.35
C ALA A 78 3.74 -0.50 -8.16
N ARG A 79 5.07 -0.53 -8.22
CA ARG A 79 5.85 -1.55 -8.94
C ARG A 79 5.64 -2.95 -8.36
N MET A 80 5.77 -3.08 -7.05
CA MET A 80 5.56 -4.37 -6.38
C MET A 80 4.10 -4.82 -6.45
N GLY A 81 3.15 -3.89 -6.56
CA GLY A 81 1.74 -4.19 -6.78
C GLY A 81 1.50 -4.91 -8.12
N LEU A 82 2.19 -4.51 -9.18
CA LEU A 82 2.13 -5.24 -10.47
C LEU A 82 2.77 -6.62 -10.39
N VAL A 83 3.90 -6.76 -9.68
CA VAL A 83 4.50 -8.09 -9.43
C VAL A 83 3.48 -9.00 -8.74
N PHE A 84 2.80 -8.50 -7.71
CA PHE A 84 1.73 -9.23 -7.03
C PHE A 84 0.58 -9.61 -7.99
N TYR A 85 0.10 -8.66 -8.80
CA TYR A 85 -0.96 -8.93 -9.78
C TYR A 85 -0.56 -9.95 -10.84
N ARG A 86 0.69 -9.92 -11.35
CA ARG A 86 1.18 -10.90 -12.32
C ARG A 86 1.18 -12.31 -11.76
N LYS A 87 1.55 -12.48 -10.50
CA LYS A 87 1.51 -13.78 -9.80
C LYS A 87 0.08 -14.24 -9.49
N HIS A 88 -0.82 -13.29 -9.23
CA HIS A 88 -2.20 -13.57 -8.85
C HIS A 88 -3.21 -12.70 -9.63
N PRO A 89 -3.43 -12.96 -10.94
CA PRO A 89 -4.25 -12.10 -11.80
C PRO A 89 -5.75 -12.29 -11.53
N SER A 90 -6.21 -11.75 -10.41
CA SER A 90 -7.59 -11.88 -9.95
C SER A 90 -8.22 -10.50 -9.72
N ARG A 91 -9.55 -10.44 -9.81
CA ARG A 91 -10.31 -9.21 -9.49
C ARG A 91 -10.04 -8.74 -8.06
N ARG A 92 -9.89 -9.68 -7.12
CA ARG A 92 -9.54 -9.40 -5.73
C ARG A 92 -8.20 -8.67 -5.64
N VAL A 93 -7.17 -9.18 -6.30
CA VAL A 93 -5.84 -8.54 -6.28
C VAL A 93 -5.89 -7.18 -6.97
N ARG A 94 -6.58 -7.04 -8.11
CA ARG A 94 -6.82 -5.72 -8.74
C ARG A 94 -7.42 -4.71 -7.77
N MET A 95 -8.41 -5.11 -6.96
CA MET A 95 -8.99 -4.23 -5.95
C MET A 95 -8.00 -3.89 -4.83
N ILE A 96 -7.27 -4.89 -4.31
CA ILE A 96 -6.28 -4.72 -3.24
C ILE A 96 -5.19 -3.72 -3.64
N ILE A 97 -4.65 -3.84 -4.86
CA ILE A 97 -3.59 -2.95 -5.36
C ILE A 97 -4.12 -1.66 -5.97
N GLN A 98 -5.44 -1.44 -5.98
CA GLN A 98 -6.10 -0.28 -6.58
C GLN A 98 -5.91 -0.16 -8.11
N PHE A 99 -5.75 -1.30 -8.80
CA PHE A 99 -5.59 -1.38 -10.26
C PHE A 99 -6.94 -1.56 -10.97
N THR A 100 -7.79 -0.55 -10.86
CA THR A 100 -9.07 -0.47 -11.60
C THR A 100 -9.36 0.98 -12.00
N TRP A 101 -10.11 1.19 -13.07
CA TRP A 101 -10.52 2.53 -13.49
C TRP A 101 -11.31 3.30 -12.40
N LEU A 102 -12.07 2.60 -11.55
CA LEU A 102 -12.79 3.20 -10.41
C LEU A 102 -11.84 3.90 -9.44
N HIS A 103 -10.74 3.24 -9.08
CA HIS A 103 -9.70 3.81 -8.21
C HIS A 103 -9.02 5.01 -8.88
N GLN A 104 -8.72 4.95 -10.19
CA GLN A 104 -8.18 6.10 -10.91
C GLN A 104 -9.14 7.30 -10.81
N LEU A 105 -10.41 7.10 -11.15
CA LEU A 105 -11.42 8.15 -11.08
C LEU A 105 -11.58 8.70 -9.66
N LEU A 106 -11.67 7.82 -8.66
CA LEU A 106 -11.80 8.19 -7.25
C LEU A 106 -10.69 9.14 -6.81
N TRP A 107 -9.43 8.79 -7.07
CA TRP A 107 -8.31 9.61 -6.62
C TRP A 107 -8.11 10.87 -7.46
N GLU A 108 -8.48 10.86 -8.75
CA GLU A 108 -8.55 12.10 -9.53
C GLU A 108 -9.60 13.06 -8.94
N LEU A 109 -10.80 12.58 -8.61
CA LEU A 109 -11.86 13.42 -8.03
C LEU A 109 -11.50 13.95 -6.64
N LEU A 110 -11.02 13.10 -5.73
CA LEU A 110 -10.64 13.48 -4.37
C LEU A 110 -9.48 14.48 -4.32
N THR A 111 -8.69 14.57 -5.39
CA THR A 111 -7.60 15.55 -5.51
C THR A 111 -7.92 16.72 -6.44
N LEU A 112 -9.18 16.85 -6.87
CA LEU A 112 -9.63 17.86 -7.84
C LEU A 112 -8.77 17.87 -9.10
N GLY A 113 -8.54 16.71 -9.70
CA GLY A 113 -7.67 16.53 -10.87
C GLY A 113 -6.17 16.73 -10.58
N GLY A 114 -5.76 16.72 -9.31
CA GLY A 114 -4.39 16.96 -8.88
C GLY A 114 -4.07 18.41 -8.52
N ILE A 115 -5.08 19.29 -8.46
CA ILE A 115 -4.93 20.62 -7.84
C ILE A 115 -4.50 20.45 -6.38
N LEU A 116 -5.08 19.48 -5.67
CA LEU A 116 -4.60 19.05 -4.35
C LEU A 116 -3.44 18.07 -4.55
N ASN A 117 -2.23 18.52 -4.23
CA ASN A 117 -0.98 17.77 -4.39
C ASN A 117 -0.02 18.06 -3.23
N GLU A 118 1.13 17.38 -3.22
CA GLU A 118 2.13 17.50 -2.16
C GLU A 118 2.70 18.92 -2.01
N ARG A 119 2.65 19.73 -3.07
CA ARG A 119 3.15 21.11 -3.09
C ARG A 119 2.06 22.09 -2.67
N SER A 120 0.86 21.98 -3.24
CA SER A 120 -0.26 22.89 -2.95
C SER A 120 -0.78 22.72 -1.53
N LEU A 121 -0.73 21.50 -0.97
CA LEU A 121 -1.10 21.26 0.42
C LEU A 121 -0.01 21.68 1.42
N ARG A 122 1.25 21.87 0.99
CA ARG A 122 2.39 22.11 1.89
C ARG A 122 2.15 23.21 2.93
N PRO A 123 1.60 24.40 2.60
CA PRO A 123 1.34 25.45 3.60
C PRO A 123 0.31 25.02 4.66
N LEU A 124 -0.75 24.31 4.25
CA LEU A 124 -1.78 23.79 5.16
C LEU A 124 -1.21 22.70 6.06
N LEU A 125 -0.41 21.78 5.50
CA LEU A 125 0.26 20.73 6.27
C LEU A 125 1.21 21.34 7.31
N ALA A 126 2.01 22.34 6.93
CA ALA A 126 2.90 23.06 7.84
C ALA A 126 2.12 23.71 8.99
N TRP A 127 0.99 24.35 8.67
CA TRP A 127 0.12 24.98 9.65
C TRP A 127 -0.46 23.96 10.64
N LEU A 128 -0.93 22.81 10.15
CA LEU A 128 -1.46 21.73 11.00
C LEU A 128 -0.40 21.15 11.94
N ILE A 129 0.81 20.90 11.43
CA ILE A 129 1.93 20.39 12.23
C ILE A 129 2.28 21.38 13.35
N ARG A 130 2.39 22.68 13.03
CA ARG A 130 2.61 23.75 14.03
C ARG A 130 1.51 23.84 15.09
N LYS A 131 0.28 23.46 14.76
CA LYS A 131 -0.85 23.40 15.70
C LYS A 131 -0.91 22.09 16.49
N GLY A 132 0.11 21.24 16.41
CA GLY A 132 0.15 19.96 17.11
C GLY A 132 -0.77 18.90 16.51
N LYS A 133 -1.15 19.04 15.22
CA LYS A 133 -2.04 18.10 14.50
C LYS A 133 -1.35 17.35 13.34
N PRO A 134 -0.19 16.71 13.56
CA PRO A 134 0.54 16.01 12.48
C PRO A 134 -0.21 14.80 11.92
N GLY A 135 -1.05 14.13 12.73
CA GLY A 135 -1.90 13.02 12.26
C GLY A 135 -2.92 13.47 11.21
N LEU A 136 -3.60 14.59 11.46
CA LEU A 136 -4.54 15.16 10.47
C LEU A 136 -3.80 15.62 9.20
N ALA A 137 -2.61 16.18 9.35
CA ALA A 137 -1.76 16.52 8.21
C ALA A 137 -1.42 15.28 7.37
N MET A 138 -1.13 14.14 8.01
CA MET A 138 -0.88 12.88 7.31
C MET A 138 -2.11 12.37 6.56
N GLU A 139 -3.30 12.42 7.16
CA GLU A 139 -4.54 11.99 6.47
C GLU A 139 -4.83 12.85 5.23
N LEU A 140 -4.59 14.17 5.29
CA LEU A 140 -4.71 15.03 4.11
C LEU A 140 -3.67 14.69 3.04
N LEU A 141 -2.42 14.46 3.44
CA LEU A 141 -1.33 14.10 2.52
C LEU A 141 -1.55 12.74 1.84
N ARG A 142 -2.28 11.81 2.47
CA ARG A 142 -2.60 10.50 1.87
C ARG A 142 -3.40 10.59 0.58
N LEU A 143 -4.22 11.63 0.39
CA LEU A 143 -5.02 11.80 -0.83
C LEU A 143 -4.12 11.93 -2.08
N PRO A 144 -3.21 12.93 -2.17
CA PRO A 144 -2.30 13.01 -3.32
C PRO A 144 -1.30 11.86 -3.39
N LEU A 145 -0.88 11.28 -2.25
CA LEU A 145 -0.01 10.09 -2.26
C LEU A 145 -0.69 8.90 -2.95
N ASN A 146 -1.94 8.58 -2.61
CA ASN A 146 -2.69 7.50 -3.27
C ASN A 146 -2.86 7.76 -4.76
N ARG A 147 -3.16 9.00 -5.15
CA ARG A 147 -3.21 9.38 -6.57
C ARG A 147 -1.89 9.13 -7.29
N LEU A 148 -0.77 9.53 -6.70
CA LEU A 148 0.57 9.29 -7.26
C LEU A 148 0.85 7.80 -7.40
N GLY A 149 0.54 7.00 -6.36
CA GLY A 149 0.67 5.55 -6.39
C GLY A 149 -0.16 4.88 -7.49
N VAL A 150 -1.44 5.24 -7.61
CA VAL A 150 -2.32 4.69 -8.66
C VAL A 150 -1.88 5.13 -10.05
N ARG A 151 -1.47 6.39 -10.25
CA ARG A 151 -0.92 6.83 -11.54
C ARG A 151 0.36 6.08 -11.91
N ALA A 152 1.27 5.90 -10.96
CA ALA A 152 2.49 5.12 -11.16
C ALA A 152 2.15 3.68 -11.54
N LEU A 153 1.19 3.06 -10.83
CA LEU A 153 0.75 1.69 -11.10
C LEU A 153 0.25 1.50 -12.54
N PHE A 154 -0.60 2.41 -13.01
CA PHE A 154 -1.11 2.36 -14.38
C PHE A 154 -0.05 2.72 -15.43
N ALA A 155 0.90 3.60 -15.11
CA ALA A 155 2.01 3.93 -16.01
C ALA A 155 2.93 2.73 -16.21
N GLU A 156 3.33 2.06 -15.12
CA GLU A 156 4.13 0.83 -15.15
C GLU A 156 3.35 -0.29 -15.88
N ALA A 157 2.04 -0.42 -15.65
CA ALA A 157 1.22 -1.41 -16.33
C ALA A 157 1.15 -1.19 -17.85
N ARG A 158 1.01 0.06 -18.32
CA ARG A 158 1.05 0.40 -19.74
C ARG A 158 2.41 0.12 -20.36
N ALA A 159 3.49 0.43 -19.66
CA ALA A 159 4.85 0.14 -20.12
C ALA A 159 5.09 -1.38 -20.30
N GLU A 160 4.38 -2.21 -19.52
CA GLU A 160 4.42 -3.68 -19.61
C GLU A 160 3.31 -4.28 -20.52
N GLY A 161 2.45 -3.48 -21.14
CA GLY A 161 1.37 -3.96 -22.01
C GLY A 161 0.17 -4.60 -21.28
N LEU A 162 -0.02 -4.29 -19.99
CA LEU A 162 -1.08 -4.84 -19.14
C LEU A 162 -2.32 -3.94 -19.01
N ALA A 163 -2.25 -2.69 -19.48
CA ALA A 163 -3.28 -1.65 -19.35
C ALA A 163 -3.41 -0.81 -20.61
#